data_AF-A0A7K7WP84-F1
#
_entry.id   AF-A0A7K7WP84-F1
#
_cell.length_a   1.000
_cell.length_b   1.000
_cell.length_c   1.000
_cell.angle_alpha   90.00
_cell.angle_beta   90.00
_cell.angle_gamma   90.00
#
_symmetry.space_group_name_H-M   'P 1'
#
loop_
_entity.id
_entity.type
_entity.pdbx_description
1 polymer ?
#
loop_
_entity_poly.entity_id
_entity_poly.type
_entity_poly.pdbx_seq_one_letter_code
_entity_poly.pdbx_strand_id
1 'polypeptide(L)'
;RELLGQHYTETHFSADGAEIVEKPDTQDHCFYQGHVQGYAVSAASISTCNGLSGFFRVNETTYVLEPLGEDEAGWHAVYRAAHLRMKRGTCKGSSATLEYDHEPKIAAAMKLHHWKSAPLHKGPRYVELILVVDNEEFRKYKDLRLVQNRMKEIVNHVDKLYQSLYLRVALIGLEVWNNKDKITVSPNPEVTLDNFLRWRETELLKKKKHDNAQLITGVDFHGTTVGLAKKLAMCTRDSGGVNQDHSENPIGAASTMAHEMGHNLGMSHDEDIASCHCPVPKTDGGCVMAASVGLVYPKLFSSCSEHDMWQFLGDPRTSCLLNAPKADELYGGPVCGNQFVERGEQCDCGTPEECSDPCCNATTCQLREGAECARGECCQDCKVKATGALCRASKNDCDLPEHCTGLSPECPEDVFQENGIPCQHGSGYCYNGACPSHGEQCRMLWGAGKAPSSPQARGERADLDVKCGTLLCLSENAHPVIGGSSYYISFNRLKCKAAITENDASGTVANLKLVPTGTKCGEEMVCYAGRCQNVLVYGNKNCSAKCNNHGVCNHKRECHCDPGWAAPYCEQKISEITTGISAIVTAATLAVLAVSSILLGGCFMLVRGGGKRYFQKG
;
A
#
# COMPACT_ATOMS: atom_id res chain seq x y z
N ARG A 1 -4.34 16.87 -9.48
CA ARG A 1 -5.20 17.43 -8.40
C ARG A 1 -5.60 16.33 -7.41
N GLU A 2 -5.27 15.06 -7.60
CA GLU A 2 -5.94 13.95 -6.89
C GLU A 2 -5.32 13.56 -5.53
N LEU A 3 -5.02 14.52 -4.67
CA LEU A 3 -4.49 14.23 -3.34
C LEU A 3 -5.53 13.52 -2.44
N LEU A 4 -6.79 13.93 -2.55
CA LEU A 4 -7.86 13.55 -1.64
C LEU A 4 -8.73 12.47 -2.29
N GLY A 5 -9.02 11.38 -1.56
CA GLY A 5 -9.95 10.35 -2.05
C GLY A 5 -11.41 10.64 -1.68
N GLN A 6 -12.42 10.36 -2.51
CA GLN A 6 -13.86 10.74 -2.41
C GLN A 6 -14.56 10.40 -1.06
N HIS A 7 -13.99 9.50 -0.27
CA HIS A 7 -14.47 9.21 1.09
C HIS A 7 -13.66 9.91 2.16
N TYR A 8 -12.87 10.92 1.79
CA TYR A 8 -12.08 11.72 2.72
C TYR A 8 -12.97 12.25 3.81
N THR A 9 -12.49 12.09 5.02
CA THR A 9 -13.14 12.56 6.22
C THR A 9 -12.14 13.35 7.02
N GLU A 10 -12.58 14.50 7.51
CA GLU A 10 -11.85 15.28 8.49
C GLU A 10 -12.51 15.04 9.85
N THR A 11 -11.74 14.47 10.78
CA THR A 11 -12.20 14.19 12.14
C THR A 11 -11.56 15.18 13.10
N HIS A 12 -12.37 15.83 13.91
CA HIS A 12 -11.93 16.67 15.02
C HIS A 12 -12.88 16.49 16.22
N PHE A 13 -12.61 17.16 17.33
CA PHE A 13 -13.35 16.99 18.58
C PHE A 13 -13.91 18.30 19.10
N SER A 14 -15.14 18.24 19.62
CA SER A 14 -15.79 19.35 20.32
C SER A 14 -15.13 19.61 21.69
N ALA A 15 -15.55 20.70 22.36
CA ALA A 15 -15.03 21.06 23.68
C ALA A 15 -15.31 19.99 24.76
N ASP A 16 -16.44 19.29 24.66
CA ASP A 16 -16.82 18.15 25.50
C ASP A 16 -16.18 16.81 25.06
N GLY A 17 -15.39 16.83 24.00
CA GLY A 17 -14.62 15.68 23.49
C GLY A 17 -15.42 14.74 22.59
N ALA A 18 -16.62 15.14 22.15
CA ALA A 18 -17.39 14.40 21.16
C ALA A 18 -16.72 14.48 19.78
N GLU A 19 -16.75 13.36 19.06
CA GLU A 19 -16.15 13.25 17.72
C GLU A 19 -17.05 13.91 16.68
N ILE A 20 -16.45 14.80 15.88
CA ILE A 20 -17.09 15.48 14.76
C ILE A 20 -16.37 15.00 13.50
N VAL A 21 -17.11 14.33 12.62
CA VAL A 21 -16.61 13.85 11.33
C VAL A 21 -17.25 14.66 10.23
N GLU A 22 -16.43 15.39 9.48
CA GLU A 22 -16.84 16.22 8.36
C GLU A 22 -16.45 15.55 7.04
N LYS A 23 -17.30 15.77 6.03
CA LYS A 23 -16.99 15.46 4.63
C LYS A 23 -16.90 16.79 3.89
N PRO A 24 -15.71 17.41 3.82
CA PRO A 24 -15.56 18.72 3.20
C PRO A 24 -15.89 18.65 1.71
N ASP A 25 -16.53 19.69 1.19
CA ASP A 25 -16.66 19.88 -0.25
C ASP A 25 -15.27 20.09 -0.84
N THR A 26 -14.91 19.21 -1.77
CA THR A 26 -13.54 18.98 -2.25
C THR A 26 -13.50 19.03 -3.77
N GLN A 27 -14.57 19.48 -4.42
CA GLN A 27 -14.59 19.74 -5.87
C GLN A 27 -13.60 20.85 -6.28
N ASP A 28 -13.34 21.81 -5.39
CA ASP A 28 -12.32 22.86 -5.56
C ASP A 28 -11.40 22.89 -4.33
N HIS A 29 -10.33 22.09 -4.34
CA HIS A 29 -9.24 22.24 -3.38
C HIS A 29 -8.07 23.00 -3.98
N CYS A 30 -7.21 23.49 -3.10
CA CYS A 30 -6.12 24.38 -3.41
C CYS A 30 -4.75 23.68 -3.51
N PHE A 31 -4.70 22.35 -3.52
CA PHE A 31 -3.46 21.56 -3.68
C PHE A 31 -3.26 21.06 -5.10
N TYR A 32 -2.10 21.32 -5.67
CA TYR A 32 -1.77 21.05 -7.06
C TYR A 32 -0.41 20.38 -7.18
N GLN A 33 -0.25 19.58 -8.22
CA GLN A 33 1.03 19.02 -8.64
C GLN A 33 1.14 19.17 -10.16
N GLY A 34 2.36 19.18 -10.67
CA GLY A 34 2.58 19.25 -12.11
C GLY A 34 4.04 19.39 -12.48
N HIS A 35 4.27 20.01 -13.65
CA HIS A 35 5.57 20.22 -14.27
C HIS A 35 5.72 21.68 -14.70
N VAL A 36 6.94 22.15 -14.81
CA VAL A 36 7.23 23.52 -15.26
C VAL A 36 7.27 23.53 -16.78
N GLN A 37 6.39 24.31 -17.41
CA GLN A 37 6.28 24.40 -18.86
C GLN A 37 7.65 24.74 -19.49
N GLY A 38 8.03 23.99 -20.54
CA GLY A 38 9.30 24.15 -21.24
C GLY A 38 10.49 23.40 -20.63
N TYR A 39 10.31 22.65 -19.55
CA TYR A 39 11.37 21.87 -18.90
C TYR A 39 11.00 20.39 -18.76
N ALA A 40 11.70 19.53 -19.51
CA ALA A 40 11.45 18.09 -19.55
C ALA A 40 11.72 17.37 -18.22
N VAL A 41 12.72 17.81 -17.46
CA VAL A 41 13.02 17.29 -16.10
C VAL A 41 12.62 18.35 -15.09
N SER A 42 11.34 18.36 -14.75
CA SER A 42 10.77 19.31 -13.78
C SER A 42 9.73 18.63 -12.88
N ALA A 43 9.40 19.27 -11.78
CA ALA A 43 8.33 18.84 -10.89
C ALA A 43 7.80 20.05 -10.12
N ALA A 44 6.51 20.07 -9.80
CA ALA A 44 5.90 21.10 -8.98
C ALA A 44 4.89 20.47 -8.02
N SER A 45 4.82 21.01 -6.82
CA SER A 45 3.80 20.70 -5.81
C SER A 45 3.49 22.00 -5.09
N ILE A 46 2.29 22.54 -5.35
CA ILE A 46 1.90 23.92 -5.04
C ILE A 46 0.59 23.90 -4.25
N SER A 47 0.52 24.73 -3.21
CA SER A 47 -0.69 25.08 -2.49
C SER A 47 -1.08 26.51 -2.83
N THR A 48 -2.38 26.74 -3.04
CA THR A 48 -2.98 28.07 -3.26
C THR A 48 -3.93 28.44 -2.13
N CYS A 49 -3.88 27.73 -0.99
CA CYS A 49 -4.90 27.81 0.06
C CYS A 49 -4.85 29.08 0.90
N ASN A 50 -3.69 29.73 0.92
CA ASN A 50 -3.43 30.95 1.68
C ASN A 50 -2.26 31.69 1.01
N GLY A 51 -2.47 32.11 -0.26
CA GLY A 51 -1.39 32.47 -1.18
C GLY A 51 -0.69 31.24 -1.78
N LEU A 52 0.37 31.49 -2.56
CA LEU A 52 1.19 30.45 -3.19
C LEU A 52 2.28 29.95 -2.25
N SER A 53 2.20 28.68 -1.89
CA SER A 53 3.24 27.96 -1.16
C SER A 53 3.60 26.65 -1.83
N GLY A 54 4.73 26.06 -1.45
CA GLY A 54 5.20 24.75 -1.92
C GLY A 54 6.53 24.83 -2.63
N PHE A 55 6.74 23.98 -3.63
CA PHE A 55 8.00 23.95 -4.38
C PHE A 55 7.82 23.67 -5.86
N PHE A 56 8.81 24.11 -6.64
CA PHE A 56 9.02 23.63 -8.00
C PHE A 56 10.50 23.34 -8.24
N ARG A 57 10.75 22.35 -9.07
CA ARG A 57 12.08 21.90 -9.49
C ARG A 57 12.21 22.11 -10.98
N VAL A 58 13.31 22.74 -11.37
CA VAL A 58 13.73 22.88 -12.76
C VAL A 58 15.12 22.29 -12.86
N ASN A 59 15.29 21.26 -13.68
CA ASN A 59 16.49 20.44 -13.74
C ASN A 59 16.82 19.91 -12.32
N GLU A 60 18.01 20.22 -11.81
CA GLU A 60 18.45 19.80 -10.47
C GLU A 60 18.22 20.88 -9.40
N THR A 61 17.67 22.04 -9.74
CA THR A 61 17.45 23.13 -8.76
C THR A 61 16.01 23.16 -8.26
N THR A 62 15.84 23.06 -6.95
CA THR A 62 14.53 23.23 -6.29
C THR A 62 14.38 24.64 -5.74
N TYR A 63 13.26 25.26 -6.05
CA TYR A 63 12.81 26.54 -5.56
C TYR A 63 11.62 26.33 -4.63
N VAL A 64 11.60 27.09 -3.55
CA VAL A 64 10.53 27.10 -2.56
C VAL A 64 9.75 28.40 -2.73
N LEU A 65 8.43 28.30 -2.66
CA LEU A 65 7.53 29.45 -2.60
C LEU A 65 6.95 29.56 -1.21
N GLU A 66 6.95 30.77 -0.66
CA GLU A 66 6.27 31.09 0.59
C GLU A 66 5.56 32.44 0.48
N PRO A 67 4.32 32.56 1.00
CA PRO A 67 3.63 33.84 1.07
C PRO A 67 4.31 34.74 2.12
N LEU A 68 4.47 36.03 1.82
CA LEU A 68 5.07 37.02 2.74
C LEU A 68 4.02 37.75 3.62
N GLY A 69 2.75 37.39 3.50
CA GLY A 69 1.63 37.96 4.25
C GLY A 69 0.39 37.07 4.17
N GLU A 70 -0.67 37.47 4.86
CA GLU A 70 -1.92 36.70 4.96
C GLU A 70 -2.90 36.90 3.78
N ASP A 71 -2.60 37.82 2.85
CA ASP A 71 -3.44 38.08 1.67
C ASP A 71 -3.08 37.15 0.50
N GLU A 72 -4.09 36.52 -0.12
CA GLU A 72 -3.93 35.65 -1.31
C GLU A 72 -3.29 36.37 -2.51
N ALA A 73 -3.46 37.70 -2.61
CA ALA A 73 -2.85 38.54 -3.64
C ALA A 73 -1.52 39.19 -3.19
N GLY A 74 -0.96 38.73 -2.08
CA GLY A 74 0.25 39.26 -1.46
C GLY A 74 1.53 38.98 -2.24
N TRP A 75 2.63 39.55 -1.75
CA TRP A 75 3.96 39.26 -2.26
C TRP A 75 4.39 37.84 -1.85
N HIS A 76 5.10 37.16 -2.74
CA HIS A 76 5.61 35.82 -2.49
C HIS A 76 7.14 35.83 -2.56
N ALA A 77 7.78 35.12 -1.64
CA ALA A 77 9.20 34.86 -1.72
C ALA A 77 9.43 33.64 -2.61
N VAL A 78 10.41 33.73 -3.52
CA VAL A 78 10.94 32.60 -4.27
C VAL A 78 12.43 32.53 -4.04
N TYR A 79 12.89 31.42 -3.49
CA TYR A 79 14.30 31.22 -3.17
C TYR A 79 14.69 29.76 -3.33
N ARG A 80 16.00 29.52 -3.45
CA ARG A 80 16.51 28.15 -3.59
C ARG A 80 16.30 27.41 -2.27
N ALA A 81 15.85 26.16 -2.35
CA ALA A 81 15.71 25.28 -1.19
C ALA A 81 17.03 25.20 -0.37
N ALA A 82 18.18 25.40 -1.01
CA ALA A 82 19.50 25.48 -0.37
C ALA A 82 19.63 26.61 0.68
N HIS A 83 18.75 27.61 0.67
CA HIS A 83 18.76 28.72 1.62
C HIS A 83 17.84 28.49 2.82
N LEU A 84 17.07 27.39 2.84
CA LEU A 84 16.32 26.99 4.03
C LEU A 84 17.28 26.63 5.16
N ARG A 85 17.01 27.16 6.35
CA ARG A 85 17.76 26.83 7.57
C ARG A 85 16.89 25.95 8.43
N MET A 86 17.39 24.74 8.72
CA MET A 86 16.65 23.75 9.50
C MET A 86 17.48 23.15 10.62
N LYS A 87 16.78 22.61 11.61
CA LYS A 87 17.36 21.74 12.63
C LYS A 87 17.84 20.45 11.94
N ARG A 88 19.12 20.12 12.10
CA ARG A 88 19.65 18.83 11.62
C ARG A 88 18.99 17.72 12.44
N GLY A 89 18.44 16.73 11.75
CA GLY A 89 17.78 15.59 12.35
C GLY A 89 18.33 14.28 11.81
N THR A 90 18.20 13.22 12.59
CA THR A 90 18.42 11.82 12.21
C THR A 90 17.08 11.11 12.29
N CYS A 91 16.87 10.04 11.54
CA CYS A 91 15.74 9.14 11.75
C CYS A 91 16.12 7.94 12.63
N LYS A 92 17.09 8.15 13.55
CA LYS A 92 17.64 7.14 14.47
C LYS A 92 17.16 7.40 15.90
N GLY A 93 16.73 6.36 16.62
CA GLY A 93 16.38 6.44 18.04
C GLY A 93 17.59 6.81 18.91
N SER A 94 17.40 7.74 19.86
CA SER A 94 18.48 8.30 20.69
C SER A 94 18.53 7.64 22.08
N SER A 95 19.24 6.53 22.25
CA SER A 95 20.07 6.20 23.44
C SER A 95 20.58 4.76 23.33
N ALA A 96 21.87 4.58 23.63
CA ALA A 96 22.72 3.45 23.26
C ALA A 96 23.01 3.42 21.76
N THR A 97 24.30 3.26 21.44
CA THR A 97 24.77 2.70 20.18
C THR A 97 23.96 1.44 19.87
N LEU A 98 22.84 1.60 19.17
CA LEU A 98 22.17 0.51 18.52
C LEU A 98 23.09 0.15 17.35
N GLU A 99 23.73 -1.01 17.47
CA GLU A 99 24.33 -1.80 16.38
C GLU A 99 23.25 -2.18 15.32
N TYR A 100 22.27 -1.33 15.04
CA TYR A 100 21.27 -1.52 13.98
C TYR A 100 21.78 -1.03 12.62
N ASP A 101 22.76 -0.12 12.59
CA ASP A 101 23.30 0.45 11.35
C ASP A 101 24.75 0.04 11.06
N HIS A 102 25.38 -0.70 11.97
CA HIS A 102 26.73 -1.24 11.78
C HIS A 102 26.69 -2.75 11.94
N GLU A 103 26.14 -3.46 10.96
CA GLU A 103 26.65 -4.77 10.52
C GLU A 103 26.00 -5.16 9.17
N PRO A 104 26.78 -5.66 8.21
CA PRO A 104 26.28 -6.05 6.90
C PRO A 104 25.41 -7.30 7.08
N LYS A 105 24.19 -7.36 6.50
CA LYS A 105 23.50 -8.58 5.99
C LYS A 105 21.96 -8.51 5.82
N ILE A 106 21.30 -7.34 5.76
CA ILE A 106 19.88 -7.31 5.34
C ILE A 106 19.75 -7.77 3.88
N ALA A 107 20.60 -7.26 2.99
CA ALA A 107 20.70 -7.71 1.61
C ALA A 107 21.05 -9.21 1.47
N ALA A 108 21.67 -9.84 2.48
CA ALA A 108 22.02 -11.27 2.45
C ALA A 108 20.86 -12.18 2.88
N ALA A 109 20.06 -11.76 3.88
CA ALA A 109 18.84 -12.46 4.28
C ALA A 109 17.79 -12.44 3.16
N MET A 110 17.72 -11.32 2.44
CA MET A 110 16.88 -11.13 1.26
C MET A 110 17.41 -11.82 -0.02
N LYS A 111 18.74 -11.93 -0.21
CA LYS A 111 19.37 -12.72 -1.31
C LYS A 111 19.16 -14.23 -1.23
N LEU A 112 18.80 -14.77 -0.05
CA LEU A 112 18.56 -16.20 0.15
C LEU A 112 17.15 -16.66 -0.27
N HIS A 113 16.26 -15.72 -0.61
CA HIS A 113 15.01 -16.05 -1.27
C HIS A 113 15.29 -16.33 -2.75
N HIS A 114 15.41 -17.61 -3.12
CA HIS A 114 15.14 -18.07 -4.48
C HIS A 114 13.64 -17.94 -4.78
N TRP A 115 13.11 -16.72 -4.72
CA TRP A 115 11.95 -16.41 -5.53
C TRP A 115 12.49 -16.50 -6.94
N LYS A 116 12.14 -17.54 -7.69
CA LYS A 116 12.38 -17.55 -9.13
C LYS A 116 11.90 -16.19 -9.60
N SER A 117 12.81 -15.40 -10.15
CA SER A 117 12.57 -14.03 -10.59
C SER A 117 11.51 -14.06 -11.69
N ALA A 118 10.24 -14.18 -11.29
CA ALA A 118 9.14 -13.74 -12.12
C ALA A 118 9.38 -12.25 -12.36
N PRO A 119 9.14 -11.73 -13.58
CA PRO A 119 9.32 -10.33 -13.86
C PRO A 119 8.51 -9.56 -12.83
N LEU A 120 9.22 -8.78 -12.01
CA LEU A 120 8.61 -8.02 -10.94
C LEU A 120 7.61 -7.05 -11.59
N HIS A 121 6.32 -7.29 -11.40
CA HIS A 121 5.25 -6.55 -12.06
C HIS A 121 5.28 -5.08 -11.62
N LYS A 122 5.79 -4.22 -12.50
CA LYS A 122 5.83 -2.76 -12.39
C LYS A 122 4.47 -2.10 -12.71
N GLY A 123 3.40 -2.63 -12.12
CA GLY A 123 2.13 -1.90 -12.08
C GLY A 123 2.22 -0.76 -11.07
N PRO A 124 1.42 0.31 -11.19
CA PRO A 124 1.34 1.33 -10.16
C PRO A 124 0.91 0.74 -8.82
N ARG A 125 1.38 1.32 -7.72
CA ARG A 125 0.97 1.00 -6.35
C ARG A 125 0.25 2.18 -5.73
N TYR A 126 -0.66 1.93 -4.81
CA TYR A 126 -1.44 2.97 -4.14
C TYR A 126 -1.35 2.77 -2.64
N VAL A 127 -1.22 3.86 -1.89
CA VAL A 127 -1.27 3.86 -0.43
C VAL A 127 -2.47 4.69 0.00
N GLU A 128 -3.46 4.04 0.59
CA GLU A 128 -4.55 4.70 1.30
C GLU A 128 -4.05 5.18 2.67
N LEU A 129 -3.76 6.48 2.77
CA LEU A 129 -3.16 7.10 3.95
C LEU A 129 -4.23 7.76 4.86
N ILE A 130 -4.11 7.52 6.17
CA ILE A 130 -4.71 8.39 7.19
C ILE A 130 -3.60 9.20 7.87
N LEU A 131 -3.77 10.52 7.91
CA LEU A 131 -2.88 11.42 8.63
C LEU A 131 -3.50 11.81 9.97
N VAL A 132 -2.72 11.73 11.05
CA VAL A 132 -3.17 12.06 12.41
C VAL A 132 -2.31 13.18 12.95
N VAL A 133 -2.93 14.14 13.65
CA VAL A 133 -2.26 15.30 14.23
C VAL A 133 -2.52 15.34 15.73
N ASP A 134 -1.45 15.42 16.52
CA ASP A 134 -1.56 15.49 17.98
C ASP A 134 -2.01 16.87 18.49
N ASN A 135 -2.31 16.93 19.79
CA ASN A 135 -2.81 18.13 20.43
C ASN A 135 -1.74 19.22 20.50
N GLU A 136 -0.47 18.86 20.68
CA GLU A 136 0.62 19.84 20.75
C GLU A 136 0.82 20.55 19.40
N GLU A 137 0.76 19.82 18.30
CA GLU A 137 0.79 20.40 16.95
C GLU A 137 -0.43 21.29 16.71
N PHE A 138 -1.63 20.88 17.13
CA PHE A 138 -2.79 21.75 17.06
C PHE A 138 -2.59 23.04 17.88
N ARG A 139 -1.99 22.97 19.07
CA ARG A 139 -1.73 24.13 19.93
C ARG A 139 -0.65 25.06 19.40
N LYS A 140 0.24 24.58 18.52
CA LYS A 140 1.24 25.38 17.81
C LYS A 140 0.57 26.38 16.86
N TYR A 141 -0.42 25.93 16.09
CA TYR A 141 -1.09 26.75 15.07
C TYR A 141 -2.43 27.36 15.54
N LYS A 142 -3.11 26.73 16.52
CA LYS A 142 -4.36 27.18 17.17
C LYS A 142 -5.55 27.46 16.25
N ASP A 143 -5.49 26.96 15.02
CA ASP A 143 -6.56 27.08 14.04
C ASP A 143 -6.72 25.74 13.32
N LEU A 144 -7.93 25.18 13.36
CA LEU A 144 -8.22 23.87 12.81
C LEU A 144 -8.05 23.86 11.28
N ARG A 145 -8.51 24.91 10.59
CA ARG A 145 -8.46 25.02 9.14
C ARG A 145 -7.02 25.17 8.66
N LEU A 146 -6.21 25.96 9.36
CA LEU A 146 -4.79 26.13 9.08
C LEU A 146 -4.03 24.81 9.23
N VAL A 147 -4.25 24.08 10.32
CA VAL A 147 -3.65 22.75 10.54
C VAL A 147 -4.08 21.80 9.44
N GLN A 148 -5.38 21.73 9.11
CA GLN A 148 -5.88 20.85 8.07
C GLN A 148 -5.26 21.14 6.69
N ASN A 149 -5.16 22.41 6.31
CA ASN A 149 -4.56 22.80 5.04
C ASN A 149 -3.07 22.50 5.00
N ARG A 150 -2.33 22.77 6.09
CA ARG A 150 -0.92 22.41 6.21
C ARG A 150 -0.70 20.90 6.05
N MET A 151 -1.54 20.08 6.69
CA MET A 151 -1.45 18.63 6.58
C MET A 151 -1.68 18.12 5.16
N LYS A 152 -2.64 18.70 4.44
CA LYS A 152 -2.86 18.38 3.03
C LYS A 152 -1.67 18.81 2.16
N GLU A 153 -1.06 19.97 2.43
CA GLU A 153 0.16 20.40 1.73
C GLU A 153 1.33 19.43 1.96
N ILE A 154 1.50 18.95 3.20
CA ILE A 154 2.49 17.91 3.53
C ILE A 154 2.26 16.66 2.67
N VAL A 155 1.04 16.12 2.64
CA VAL A 155 0.77 14.89 1.86
C VAL A 155 0.88 15.16 0.35
N ASN A 156 0.53 16.35 -0.12
CA ASN A 156 0.73 16.76 -1.52
C ASN A 156 2.19 16.65 -1.95
N HIS A 157 3.12 16.99 -1.06
CA HIS A 157 4.56 16.85 -1.30
C HIS A 157 5.01 15.39 -1.22
N VAL A 158 4.50 14.62 -0.25
CA VAL A 158 4.81 13.19 -0.11
C VAL A 158 4.41 12.40 -1.36
N ASP A 159 3.18 12.57 -1.85
CA ASP A 159 2.73 11.90 -3.08
C ASP A 159 3.64 12.24 -4.28
N LYS A 160 4.04 13.51 -4.42
CA LYS A 160 4.93 13.91 -5.52
C LYS A 160 6.31 13.26 -5.45
N LEU A 161 6.83 12.97 -4.26
CA LEU A 161 8.09 12.24 -4.08
C LEU A 161 7.96 10.76 -4.47
N TYR A 162 6.82 10.12 -4.18
CA TYR A 162 6.59 8.71 -4.48
C TYR A 162 6.25 8.40 -5.93
N GLN A 163 5.74 9.37 -6.70
CA GLN A 163 5.43 9.19 -8.12
C GLN A 163 6.62 8.66 -8.94
N SER A 164 7.87 9.03 -8.59
CA SER A 164 9.06 8.50 -9.28
C SER A 164 9.28 7.00 -9.08
N LEU A 165 8.60 6.40 -8.10
CA LEU A 165 8.65 4.98 -7.79
C LEU A 165 7.41 4.22 -8.29
N TYR A 166 6.58 4.83 -9.16
CA TYR A 166 5.29 4.29 -9.59
C TYR A 166 4.35 3.99 -8.41
N LEU A 167 4.44 4.79 -7.35
CA LEU A 167 3.57 4.70 -6.18
C LEU A 167 2.83 6.02 -5.98
N ARG A 168 1.54 5.94 -5.72
CA ARG A 168 0.67 7.08 -5.40
C ARG A 168 0.23 7.01 -3.94
N VAL A 169 0.15 8.16 -3.29
CA VAL A 169 -0.32 8.30 -1.90
C VAL A 169 -1.62 9.08 -1.91
N ALA A 170 -2.72 8.40 -1.58
CA ALA A 170 -4.05 8.99 -1.52
C ALA A 170 -4.42 9.28 -0.07
N LEU A 171 -4.70 10.55 0.25
CA LEU A 171 -5.17 10.93 1.58
C LEU A 171 -6.67 10.61 1.69
N ILE A 172 -7.00 9.58 2.48
CA ILE A 172 -8.39 9.13 2.68
C ILE A 172 -8.95 9.56 4.04
N GLY A 173 -8.13 10.10 4.95
CA GLY A 173 -8.62 10.64 6.22
C GLY A 173 -7.60 11.53 6.91
N LEU A 174 -8.11 12.55 7.62
CA LEU A 174 -7.31 13.42 8.47
C LEU A 174 -7.99 13.53 9.83
N GLU A 175 -7.29 13.15 10.91
CA GLU A 175 -7.80 13.25 12.28
C GLU A 175 -6.94 14.21 13.11
N VAL A 176 -7.54 15.27 13.66
CA VAL A 176 -6.87 16.27 14.48
C VAL A 176 -7.34 16.14 15.93
N TRP A 177 -6.42 15.84 16.84
CA TRP A 177 -6.68 15.73 18.28
C TRP A 177 -6.72 17.11 18.96
N ASN A 178 -7.56 18.01 18.46
CA ASN A 178 -7.69 19.40 18.91
C ASN A 178 -8.17 19.58 20.37
N ASN A 179 -8.83 18.57 20.96
CA ASN A 179 -9.27 18.58 22.36
C ASN A 179 -8.23 17.98 23.31
N LYS A 180 -7.80 16.73 23.04
CA LYS A 180 -6.81 15.98 23.82
C LYS A 180 -6.25 14.83 22.98
N ASP A 181 -5.02 14.43 23.28
CA ASP A 181 -4.42 13.26 22.65
C ASP A 181 -5.17 11.97 22.98
N LYS A 182 -5.20 11.05 22.01
CA LYS A 182 -5.78 9.70 22.20
C LYS A 182 -4.75 8.70 22.71
N ILE A 183 -3.47 9.07 22.69
CA ILE A 183 -2.34 8.31 23.19
C ILE A 183 -1.45 9.21 24.05
N THR A 184 -0.55 8.62 24.81
CA THR A 184 0.55 9.38 25.42
C THR A 184 1.62 9.65 24.36
N VAL A 185 1.78 10.91 23.97
CA VAL A 185 2.87 11.36 23.09
C VAL A 185 4.09 11.69 23.97
N SER A 186 5.17 10.92 23.78
CA SER A 186 6.41 11.01 24.55
C SER A 186 7.52 11.67 23.71
N PRO A 187 8.42 12.44 24.33
CA PRO A 187 9.68 12.84 23.70
C PRO A 187 10.57 11.64 23.31
N ASN A 188 10.33 10.44 23.86
CA ASN A 188 10.93 9.22 23.33
C ASN A 188 10.12 8.72 22.11
N PRO A 189 10.67 8.76 20.88
CA PRO A 189 9.95 8.40 19.66
C PRO A 189 9.54 6.92 19.62
N GLU A 190 10.28 6.01 20.27
CA GLU A 190 9.91 4.58 20.34
C GLU A 190 8.61 4.38 21.11
N VAL A 191 8.49 5.05 22.26
CA VAL A 191 7.28 4.99 23.11
C VAL A 191 6.08 5.56 22.34
N THR A 192 6.28 6.68 21.65
CA THR A 192 5.22 7.32 20.85
C THR A 192 4.79 6.44 19.68
N LEU A 193 5.74 5.83 18.96
CA LEU A 193 5.45 4.93 17.84
C LEU A 193 4.66 3.70 18.30
N ASP A 194 5.08 3.05 19.38
CA ASP A 194 4.39 1.87 19.90
C ASP A 194 2.96 2.21 20.36
N ASN A 195 2.80 3.32 21.09
CA ASN A 195 1.48 3.80 21.50
C ASN A 195 0.58 4.11 20.30
N PHE A 196 1.11 4.77 19.27
CA PHE A 196 0.39 5.16 18.07
C PHE A 196 -0.07 3.94 17.25
N LEU A 197 0.83 2.98 17.00
CA LEU A 197 0.51 1.76 16.25
C LEU A 197 -0.51 0.89 17.01
N ARG A 198 -0.43 0.84 18.34
CA ARG A 198 -1.42 0.14 19.17
C ARG A 198 -2.79 0.79 19.06
N TRP A 199 -2.87 2.11 19.19
CA TRP A 199 -4.13 2.85 19.00
C TRP A 199 -4.69 2.68 17.58
N ARG A 200 -3.83 2.70 16.55
CA ARG A 200 -4.22 2.44 15.16
C ARG A 200 -4.89 1.07 15.04
N GLU A 201 -4.29 0.02 15.59
CA GLU A 201 -4.85 -1.33 15.59
C GLU A 201 -6.21 -1.41 16.29
N THR A 202 -6.27 -0.89 17.52
CA THR A 202 -7.41 -1.16 18.40
C THR A 202 -8.59 -0.22 18.14
N GLU A 203 -8.35 0.97 17.60
CA GLU A 203 -9.37 2.01 17.42
C GLU A 203 -9.52 2.40 15.94
N LEU A 204 -8.46 2.93 15.31
CA LEU A 204 -8.57 3.57 14.00
C LEU A 204 -9.00 2.60 12.89
N LEU A 205 -8.39 1.40 12.84
CA LEU A 205 -8.71 0.38 11.84
C LEU A 205 -10.15 -0.15 11.95
N LYS A 206 -10.79 -0.05 13.12
CA LYS A 206 -12.20 -0.40 13.28
C LYS A 206 -13.14 0.65 12.70
N LYS A 207 -12.70 1.92 12.70
CA LYS A 207 -13.47 3.05 12.16
C LYS A 207 -13.35 3.14 10.64
N LYS A 208 -12.13 3.03 10.12
CA LYS A 208 -11.84 3.20 8.69
C LYS A 208 -10.71 2.30 8.26
N LYS A 209 -10.94 1.49 7.22
CA LYS A 209 -9.91 0.70 6.56
C LYS A 209 -8.95 1.64 5.81
N HIS A 210 -7.67 1.35 5.91
CA HIS A 210 -6.58 2.12 5.32
C HIS A 210 -5.29 1.29 5.35
N ASP A 211 -4.35 1.60 4.47
CA ASP A 211 -3.10 0.85 4.32
C ASP A 211 -2.05 1.29 5.35
N ASN A 212 -1.95 2.60 5.57
CA ASN A 212 -0.92 3.22 6.40
C ASN A 212 -1.48 4.40 7.20
N ALA A 213 -0.97 4.62 8.40
CA ALA A 213 -1.26 5.84 9.16
C ALA A 213 0.02 6.51 9.66
N GLN A 214 0.08 7.83 9.57
CA GLN A 214 1.22 8.63 10.01
C GLN A 214 0.76 9.62 11.08
N LEU A 215 1.52 9.76 12.16
CA LEU A 215 1.31 10.80 13.18
C LEU A 215 2.24 11.98 12.90
N ILE A 216 1.70 13.20 12.87
CA ILE A 216 2.45 14.45 12.97
C ILE A 216 2.34 14.95 14.42
N THR A 217 3.48 15.26 15.03
CA THR A 217 3.54 15.75 16.41
C THR A 217 4.32 17.06 16.52
N GLY A 218 3.79 17.95 17.37
CA GLY A 218 4.48 19.16 17.79
C GLY A 218 5.50 18.92 18.91
N VAL A 219 5.54 17.72 19.48
CA VAL A 219 6.50 17.34 20.54
C VAL A 219 7.90 17.17 19.95
N ASP A 220 8.88 17.82 20.56
CA ASP A 220 10.29 17.61 20.26
C ASP A 220 10.75 16.23 20.75
N PHE A 221 11.17 15.37 19.82
CA PHE A 221 11.78 14.09 20.18
C PHE A 221 13.20 14.29 20.73
N HIS A 222 13.62 13.34 21.57
CA HIS A 222 14.94 13.34 22.19
C HIS A 222 16.06 13.23 21.14
N GLY A 223 17.13 13.98 21.40
CA GLY A 223 18.34 13.95 20.58
C GLY A 223 18.12 14.61 19.23
N THR A 224 18.54 13.91 18.17
CA THR A 224 18.38 14.38 16.79
C THR A 224 17.23 13.69 16.09
N THR A 225 16.48 12.79 16.74
CA THR A 225 15.42 12.03 16.08
C THR A 225 14.31 12.95 15.57
N VAL A 226 13.92 12.85 14.31
CA VAL A 226 12.78 13.63 13.75
C VAL A 226 11.62 12.75 13.28
N GLY A 227 11.86 11.46 13.08
CA GLY A 227 10.85 10.49 12.72
C GLY A 227 11.25 9.09 13.15
N LEU A 228 10.26 8.19 13.22
CA LEU A 228 10.48 6.76 13.44
C LEU A 228 9.33 5.94 12.87
N ALA A 229 9.67 4.85 12.18
CA ALA A 229 8.71 3.86 11.68
C ALA A 229 9.28 2.44 11.72
N LYS A 230 8.37 1.46 11.71
CA LYS A 230 8.76 0.05 11.60
C LYS A 230 9.07 -0.29 10.14
N LYS A 231 10.22 -0.92 9.92
CA LYS A 231 10.63 -1.34 8.58
C LYS A 231 9.86 -2.60 8.12
N LEU A 232 9.58 -2.72 6.82
CA LEU A 232 8.87 -3.88 6.22
C LEU A 232 7.48 -4.13 6.83
N ALA A 233 6.77 -3.05 7.16
CA ALA A 233 5.55 -3.10 7.94
C ALA A 233 4.29 -2.65 7.18
N MET A 234 4.42 -2.17 5.94
CA MET A 234 3.28 -1.76 5.11
C MET A 234 2.25 -2.90 4.98
N CYS A 235 0.96 -2.57 4.95
CA CYS A 235 -0.18 -3.51 4.97
C CYS A 235 -0.32 -4.37 6.23
N THR A 236 0.58 -4.25 7.21
CA THR A 236 0.46 -4.98 8.48
C THR A 236 -0.19 -4.12 9.56
N ARG A 237 -0.39 -4.73 10.73
CA ARG A 237 -0.75 -4.00 11.94
C ARG A 237 0.22 -2.84 12.25
N ASP A 238 1.49 -3.05 11.99
CA ASP A 238 2.59 -2.13 12.28
C ASP A 238 2.78 -1.08 11.16
N SER A 239 1.84 -0.98 10.21
CA SER A 239 1.89 -0.05 9.07
C SER A 239 1.63 1.40 9.50
N GLY A 240 2.69 2.07 9.94
CA GLY A 240 2.67 3.49 10.26
C GLY A 240 3.99 4.02 10.78
N GLY A 241 3.99 5.32 11.08
CA GLY A 241 5.15 6.06 11.57
C GLY A 241 4.76 7.30 12.38
N VAL A 242 5.74 7.86 13.08
CA VAL A 242 5.61 9.10 13.86
C VAL A 242 6.62 10.12 13.35
N ASN A 243 6.20 11.37 13.18
CA ASN A 243 6.95 12.41 12.51
C ASN A 243 6.84 13.72 13.29
N GLN A 244 7.97 14.27 13.70
CA GLN A 244 8.02 15.59 14.33
C GLN A 244 7.85 16.69 13.27
N ASP A 245 7.00 17.71 13.51
CA ASP A 245 6.96 18.93 12.69
C ASP A 245 8.10 19.88 13.07
N HIS A 246 9.32 19.53 12.66
CA HIS A 246 10.58 20.23 13.02
C HIS A 246 10.86 21.50 12.18
N SER A 247 9.92 21.92 11.35
CA SER A 247 10.09 22.99 10.36
C SER A 247 8.84 23.86 10.27
N GLU A 248 8.99 25.17 10.07
CA GLU A 248 7.84 26.01 9.67
C GLU A 248 7.41 25.70 8.24
N ASN A 249 8.35 25.32 7.36
CA ASN A 249 8.04 24.92 6.00
C ASN A 249 7.48 23.48 5.95
N PRO A 250 6.29 23.24 5.35
CA PRO A 250 5.65 21.92 5.25
C PRO A 250 6.51 20.82 4.62
N ILE A 251 7.43 21.17 3.72
CA ILE A 251 8.31 20.21 3.05
C ILE A 251 9.21 19.48 4.07
N GLY A 252 9.49 20.08 5.23
CA GLY A 252 10.25 19.44 6.31
C GLY A 252 9.56 18.22 6.88
N ALA A 253 8.31 18.38 7.33
CA ALA A 253 7.51 17.26 7.81
C ALA A 253 7.21 16.25 6.69
N ALA A 254 6.99 16.72 5.45
CA ALA A 254 6.79 15.84 4.30
C ALA A 254 8.00 14.97 4.00
N SER A 255 9.21 15.53 4.09
CA SER A 255 10.45 14.77 3.86
C SER A 255 10.64 13.67 4.90
N THR A 256 10.36 13.97 6.17
CA THR A 256 10.39 12.99 7.26
C THR A 256 9.32 11.92 7.05
N MET A 257 8.07 12.31 6.74
CA MET A 257 7.00 11.36 6.48
C MET A 257 7.30 10.43 5.31
N ALA A 258 7.85 10.96 4.21
CA ALA A 258 8.26 10.14 3.07
C ALA A 258 9.41 9.17 3.43
N HIS A 259 10.31 9.58 4.31
CA HIS A 259 11.37 8.70 4.83
C HIS A 259 10.78 7.55 5.67
N GLU A 260 9.90 7.87 6.62
CA GLU A 260 9.28 6.88 7.52
C GLU A 260 8.35 5.91 6.77
N MET A 261 7.58 6.41 5.80
CA MET A 261 6.82 5.57 4.88
C MET A 261 7.75 4.69 4.03
N GLY A 262 8.94 5.18 3.67
CA GLY A 262 9.98 4.40 2.99
C GLY A 262 10.43 3.20 3.80
N HIS A 263 10.64 3.37 5.12
CA HIS A 263 10.88 2.24 6.01
C HIS A 263 9.70 1.26 6.03
N ASN A 264 8.45 1.73 6.16
CA ASN A 264 7.29 0.82 6.09
C ASN A 264 7.28 0.00 4.78
N LEU A 265 7.69 0.61 3.67
CA LEU A 265 7.86 0.00 2.34
C LEU A 265 9.16 -0.82 2.17
N GLY A 266 9.92 -1.03 3.24
CA GLY A 266 11.09 -1.90 3.25
C GLY A 266 12.42 -1.25 2.91
N MET A 267 12.44 0.06 2.63
CA MET A 267 13.66 0.78 2.24
C MET A 267 14.63 0.90 3.42
N SER A 268 15.89 0.57 3.18
CA SER A 268 17.01 0.84 4.08
C SER A 268 17.52 2.27 3.92
N HIS A 269 18.35 2.75 4.86
CA HIS A 269 19.10 3.96 4.55
C HIS A 269 20.08 3.70 3.40
N ASP A 270 20.31 4.72 2.59
CA ASP A 270 21.25 4.63 1.47
C ASP A 270 22.68 4.35 1.97
N GLU A 271 23.07 4.91 3.12
CA GLU A 271 24.40 4.69 3.73
C GLU A 271 24.63 3.26 4.24
N ASP A 272 23.57 2.50 4.53
CA ASP A 272 23.68 1.12 5.03
C ASP A 272 23.99 0.13 3.88
N ILE A 273 23.87 0.58 2.63
CA ILE A 273 24.10 -0.21 1.43
C ILE A 273 25.43 0.21 0.80
N ALA A 274 26.47 -0.62 0.96
CA ALA A 274 27.85 -0.29 0.57
C ALA A 274 28.06 0.13 -0.90
N SER A 275 27.20 -0.29 -1.83
CA SER A 275 27.26 0.08 -3.25
C SER A 275 26.20 1.11 -3.65
N CYS A 276 25.45 1.65 -2.69
CA CYS A 276 24.41 2.61 -2.98
C CYS A 276 24.97 4.01 -3.18
N HIS A 277 24.50 4.67 -4.22
CA HIS A 277 24.83 6.05 -4.50
C HIS A 277 23.55 6.84 -4.77
N CYS A 278 23.37 7.90 -4.00
CA CYS A 278 22.35 8.89 -4.33
C CYS A 278 22.85 9.74 -5.51
N PRO A 279 22.09 9.86 -6.61
CA PRO A 279 22.52 10.66 -7.76
C PRO A 279 22.55 12.17 -7.45
N VAL A 280 21.99 12.60 -6.31
CA VAL A 280 21.98 13.98 -5.86
C VAL A 280 22.99 14.16 -4.71
N PRO A 281 23.90 15.14 -4.79
CA PRO A 281 24.80 15.47 -3.67
C PRO A 281 24.03 15.88 -2.41
N LYS A 282 24.58 15.58 -1.22
CA LYS A 282 23.99 16.01 0.07
C LYS A 282 23.85 17.54 0.18
N THR A 283 24.72 18.31 -0.48
CA THR A 283 24.65 19.77 -0.55
C THR A 283 23.41 20.26 -1.31
N ASP A 284 22.88 19.43 -2.20
CA ASP A 284 21.71 19.71 -3.03
C ASP A 284 20.48 18.92 -2.56
N GLY A 285 20.50 18.44 -1.32
CA GLY A 285 19.37 17.79 -0.65
C GLY A 285 19.41 16.27 -0.57
N GLY A 286 20.27 15.63 -1.35
CA GLY A 286 20.42 14.17 -1.32
C GLY A 286 19.12 13.42 -1.66
N CYS A 287 19.03 12.19 -1.14
CA CYS A 287 17.93 11.26 -1.37
C CYS A 287 17.09 11.11 -0.11
N VAL A 288 15.82 10.74 -0.30
CA VAL A 288 14.84 10.64 0.80
C VAL A 288 15.32 9.70 1.91
N MET A 289 15.93 8.56 1.55
CA MET A 289 16.40 7.56 2.49
C MET A 289 17.81 7.81 3.06
N ALA A 290 18.33 9.03 2.99
CA ALA A 290 19.56 9.37 3.71
C ALA A 290 19.33 9.25 5.23
N ALA A 291 20.26 8.64 5.97
CA ALA A 291 20.14 8.40 7.42
C ALA A 291 20.05 9.67 8.30
N SER A 292 20.27 10.83 7.69
CA SER A 292 20.17 12.15 8.33
C SER A 292 19.49 13.13 7.39
N VAL A 293 18.55 13.90 7.92
CA VAL A 293 17.91 15.00 7.20
C VAL A 293 18.90 16.14 7.05
N GLY A 294 19.25 16.46 5.81
CA GLY A 294 20.13 17.57 5.45
C GLY A 294 19.47 18.95 5.63
N LEU A 295 20.23 20.02 5.39
CA LEU A 295 19.70 21.39 5.39
C LEU A 295 18.82 21.70 4.17
N VAL A 296 18.89 20.83 3.15
CA VAL A 296 18.18 20.97 1.88
C VAL A 296 17.32 19.73 1.71
N TYR A 297 16.08 19.89 1.24
CA TYR A 297 15.13 18.79 1.14
C TYR A 297 15.50 17.77 0.06
N PRO A 298 15.30 16.47 0.31
CA PRO A 298 15.55 15.42 -0.66
C PRO A 298 14.61 15.54 -1.86
N LYS A 299 15.12 15.16 -3.03
CA LYS A 299 14.45 15.41 -4.32
C LYS A 299 13.90 14.15 -4.98
N LEU A 300 14.40 13.00 -4.57
CA LEU A 300 14.14 11.70 -5.18
C LEU A 300 14.58 10.58 -4.24
N PHE A 301 14.09 9.37 -4.52
CA PHE A 301 14.59 8.14 -3.94
C PHE A 301 15.79 7.63 -4.73
N SER A 302 16.74 6.97 -4.06
CA SER A 302 17.88 6.35 -4.74
C SER A 302 17.42 5.11 -5.52
N SER A 303 18.24 4.63 -6.46
CA SER A 303 17.98 3.35 -7.14
C SER A 303 17.98 2.16 -6.16
N CYS A 304 18.61 2.32 -4.99
CA CYS A 304 18.66 1.29 -3.96
C CYS A 304 17.37 1.27 -3.16
N SER A 305 16.83 2.45 -2.82
CA SER A 305 15.50 2.56 -2.20
C SER A 305 14.43 1.98 -3.13
N GLU A 306 14.51 2.30 -4.44
CA GLU A 306 13.64 1.70 -5.46
C GLU A 306 13.75 0.17 -5.45
N HIS A 307 14.96 -0.37 -5.44
CA HIS A 307 15.19 -1.82 -5.41
C HIS A 307 14.63 -2.49 -4.13
N ASP A 308 14.91 -1.93 -2.95
CA ASP A 308 14.43 -2.44 -1.67
C ASP A 308 12.90 -2.46 -1.63
N MET A 309 12.25 -1.39 -2.09
CA MET A 309 10.79 -1.31 -2.17
C MET A 309 10.23 -2.39 -3.07
N TRP A 310 10.74 -2.48 -4.30
CA TRP A 310 10.29 -3.47 -5.27
C TRP A 310 10.49 -4.90 -4.77
N GLN A 311 11.60 -5.17 -4.07
CA GLN A 311 11.83 -6.45 -3.43
C GLN A 311 10.76 -6.75 -2.35
N PHE A 312 10.47 -5.78 -1.49
CA PHE A 312 9.44 -5.92 -0.46
C PHE A 312 8.03 -6.10 -1.05
N LEU A 313 7.70 -5.38 -2.13
CA LEU A 313 6.44 -5.49 -2.85
C LEU A 313 6.22 -6.84 -3.54
N GLY A 314 7.22 -7.71 -3.60
CA GLY A 314 7.02 -9.10 -4.01
C GLY A 314 6.37 -9.97 -2.92
N ASP A 315 6.35 -9.53 -1.66
CA ASP A 315 5.70 -10.23 -0.55
C ASP A 315 4.17 -10.21 -0.72
N PRO A 316 3.47 -11.38 -0.69
CA PRO A 316 2.01 -11.45 -0.79
C PRO A 316 1.26 -10.61 0.25
N ARG A 317 1.87 -10.31 1.40
CA ARG A 317 1.27 -9.47 2.45
C ARG A 317 1.13 -8.00 2.03
N THR A 318 1.73 -7.59 0.91
CA THR A 318 1.66 -6.22 0.38
C THR A 318 0.50 -6.00 -0.59
N SER A 319 -0.44 -6.96 -0.70
CA SER A 319 -1.58 -6.89 -1.62
C SER A 319 -2.51 -5.70 -1.38
N CYS A 320 -2.50 -5.08 -0.19
CA CYS A 320 -3.28 -3.88 0.09
C CYS A 320 -2.92 -2.67 -0.81
N LEU A 321 -1.76 -2.71 -1.46
CA LEU A 321 -1.28 -1.61 -2.32
C LEU A 321 -1.67 -1.78 -3.80
N LEU A 322 -2.38 -2.86 -4.13
CA LEU A 322 -2.74 -3.19 -5.52
C LEU A 322 -4.08 -2.56 -5.92
N ASN A 323 -4.97 -2.29 -4.98
CA ASN A 323 -6.20 -1.58 -5.26
C ASN A 323 -5.91 -0.10 -5.42
N ALA A 324 -6.08 0.39 -6.66
CA ALA A 324 -6.29 1.82 -6.85
C ALA A 324 -7.54 2.23 -6.07
N PRO A 325 -7.52 3.39 -5.38
CA PRO A 325 -8.75 4.10 -5.06
C PRO A 325 -9.55 4.16 -6.36
N LYS A 326 -10.81 3.71 -6.35
CA LYS A 326 -11.56 3.58 -7.60
C LYS A 326 -11.69 4.94 -8.31
N ALA A 327 -11.97 4.89 -9.61
CA ALA A 327 -12.19 6.06 -10.47
C ALA A 327 -13.25 7.06 -9.96
N ASP A 328 -14.18 6.59 -9.14
CA ASP A 328 -15.20 7.37 -8.44
C ASP A 328 -14.73 7.83 -7.04
N GLU A 329 -13.63 7.29 -6.53
CA GLU A 329 -13.04 7.52 -5.22
C GLU A 329 -11.91 8.56 -5.20
N LEU A 330 -11.75 9.42 -6.23
CA LEU A 330 -10.80 10.55 -6.28
C LEU A 330 -11.54 11.89 -6.46
N TYR A 331 -11.13 12.95 -5.75
CA TYR A 331 -11.79 14.27 -5.83
C TYR A 331 -11.21 15.20 -6.90
N GLY A 332 -12.02 16.15 -7.38
CA GLY A 332 -11.68 17.12 -8.43
C GLY A 332 -12.32 16.82 -9.79
N GLY A 333 -13.05 15.70 -9.89
CA GLY A 333 -13.57 15.18 -11.15
C GLY A 333 -12.47 14.53 -12.01
N PRO A 334 -12.82 13.88 -13.12
CA PRO A 334 -11.86 13.23 -14.01
C PRO A 334 -10.87 14.24 -14.58
N VAL A 335 -9.57 14.00 -14.39
CA VAL A 335 -8.47 14.83 -14.90
C VAL A 335 -7.52 13.98 -15.73
N CYS A 336 -7.69 14.07 -17.05
CA CYS A 336 -6.81 13.38 -17.96
C CYS A 336 -5.34 13.80 -17.81
N GLY A 337 -4.46 12.81 -17.70
CA GLY A 337 -3.01 12.94 -17.64
C GLY A 337 -2.45 12.85 -16.22
N ASN A 338 -3.25 12.36 -15.28
CA ASN A 338 -2.90 12.24 -13.87
C ASN A 338 -2.55 10.81 -13.43
N GLN A 339 -2.51 9.87 -14.39
CA GLN A 339 -2.23 8.44 -14.23
C GLN A 339 -3.28 7.63 -13.46
N PHE A 340 -4.43 8.22 -13.13
CA PHE A 340 -5.60 7.52 -12.64
C PHE A 340 -6.63 7.42 -13.76
N VAL A 341 -7.10 6.23 -14.07
CA VAL A 341 -8.24 6.10 -15.00
C VAL A 341 -9.49 6.45 -14.23
N GLU A 342 -10.04 7.61 -14.52
CA GLU A 342 -11.21 8.17 -13.84
C GLU A 342 -12.50 8.03 -14.67
N ARG A 343 -13.63 8.47 -14.11
CA ARG A 343 -14.93 8.34 -14.79
C ARG A 343 -14.94 9.09 -16.13
N GLY A 344 -15.14 8.36 -17.23
CA GLY A 344 -15.18 8.95 -18.58
C GLY A 344 -13.86 8.83 -19.33
N GLU A 345 -12.83 8.33 -18.67
CA GLU A 345 -11.56 7.95 -19.26
C GLU A 345 -11.52 6.44 -19.50
N GLN A 346 -10.77 6.01 -20.50
CA GLN A 346 -10.53 4.60 -20.80
C GLN A 346 -9.09 4.19 -20.50
N CYS A 347 -8.19 5.16 -20.40
CA CYS A 347 -6.79 4.98 -20.08
C CYS A 347 -6.21 6.32 -19.61
N ASP A 348 -5.18 6.28 -18.78
CA ASP A 348 -4.41 7.47 -18.40
C ASP A 348 -2.95 7.03 -18.22
N CYS A 349 -2.07 7.63 -19.02
CA CYS A 349 -0.64 7.34 -19.05
C CYS A 349 0.21 8.55 -18.62
N GLY A 350 -0.41 9.54 -17.97
CA GLY A 350 0.23 10.80 -17.60
C GLY A 350 0.11 11.87 -18.70
N THR A 351 0.89 12.94 -18.53
CA THR A 351 0.91 14.06 -19.46
C THR A 351 1.42 13.64 -20.85
N PRO A 352 1.10 14.38 -21.94
CA PRO A 352 1.60 14.08 -23.28
C PRO A 352 3.11 13.97 -23.39
N GLU A 353 3.86 14.69 -22.55
CA GLU A 353 5.31 14.66 -22.49
C GLU A 353 5.87 13.39 -21.83
N GLU A 354 5.12 12.80 -20.90
CA GLU A 354 5.53 11.65 -20.10
C GLU A 354 4.98 10.31 -20.63
N CYS A 355 3.84 10.36 -21.32
CA CYS A 355 3.16 9.17 -21.79
C CYS A 355 3.93 8.45 -22.90
N SER A 356 4.43 7.26 -22.58
CA SER A 356 5.05 6.35 -23.55
C SER A 356 4.10 5.25 -24.06
N ASP A 357 2.84 5.24 -23.60
CA ASP A 357 1.88 4.18 -23.91
C ASP A 357 1.31 4.33 -25.34
N PRO A 358 1.55 3.35 -26.24
CA PRO A 358 1.06 3.42 -27.62
C PRO A 358 -0.44 3.19 -27.74
N CYS A 359 -1.09 2.64 -26.72
CA CYS A 359 -2.51 2.29 -26.69
C CYS A 359 -3.38 3.44 -26.16
N CYS A 360 -2.78 4.38 -25.43
CA CYS A 360 -3.49 5.51 -24.84
C CYS A 360 -3.24 6.83 -25.58
N ASN A 361 -4.28 7.65 -25.69
CA ASN A 361 -4.15 9.04 -26.11
C ASN A 361 -4.04 9.94 -24.87
N ALA A 362 -2.82 10.38 -24.56
CA ALA A 362 -2.51 11.22 -23.39
C ALA A 362 -3.25 12.56 -23.35
N THR A 363 -3.77 13.05 -24.47
CA THR A 363 -4.51 14.33 -24.51
C THR A 363 -5.99 14.15 -24.18
N THR A 364 -6.55 12.96 -24.43
CA THR A 364 -7.99 12.71 -24.29
C THR A 364 -8.32 11.63 -23.26
N CYS A 365 -7.32 10.88 -22.79
CA CYS A 365 -7.46 9.73 -21.90
C CYS A 365 -8.46 8.70 -22.42
N GLN A 366 -8.44 8.54 -23.75
CA GLN A 366 -9.20 7.54 -24.48
C GLN A 366 -8.24 6.56 -25.12
N LEU A 367 -8.70 5.32 -25.28
CA LEU A 367 -7.96 4.33 -26.05
C LEU A 367 -7.82 4.80 -27.49
N ARG A 368 -6.66 4.54 -28.09
CA ARG A 368 -6.46 4.77 -29.51
C ARG A 368 -7.31 3.81 -30.34
N GLU A 369 -7.59 4.21 -31.58
CA GLU A 369 -8.37 3.39 -32.50
C GLU A 369 -7.77 1.97 -32.64
N GLY A 370 -8.58 0.95 -32.42
CA GLY A 370 -8.17 -0.46 -32.46
C GLY A 370 -7.66 -1.04 -31.14
N ALA A 371 -7.41 -0.21 -30.12
CA ALA A 371 -7.05 -0.66 -28.78
C ALA A 371 -8.29 -1.09 -27.97
N GLU A 372 -8.18 -2.19 -27.24
CA GLU A 372 -9.18 -2.68 -26.27
C GLU A 372 -8.75 -2.41 -24.83
N CYS A 373 -7.46 -2.20 -24.61
CA CYS A 373 -6.86 -1.87 -23.33
C CYS A 373 -5.57 -1.09 -23.53
N ALA A 374 -5.12 -0.40 -22.49
CA ALA A 374 -3.82 0.26 -22.45
C ALA A 374 -2.92 -0.29 -21.34
N ARG A 375 -3.52 -0.60 -20.19
CA ARG A 375 -2.82 -1.06 -18.98
C ARG A 375 -3.45 -2.34 -18.41
N GLY A 376 -2.79 -2.94 -17.42
CA GLY A 376 -3.23 -4.14 -16.72
C GLY A 376 -2.49 -5.41 -17.15
N GLU A 377 -2.34 -6.36 -16.24
CA GLU A 377 -1.55 -7.60 -16.46
C GLU A 377 -2.18 -8.52 -17.51
N CYS A 378 -3.48 -8.34 -17.78
CA CYS A 378 -4.23 -8.97 -18.83
C CYS A 378 -4.34 -8.13 -20.10
N CYS A 379 -3.55 -7.06 -20.24
CA CYS A 379 -3.39 -6.32 -21.49
C CYS A 379 -2.08 -6.71 -22.18
N GLN A 380 -2.14 -6.97 -23.49
CA GLN A 380 -0.96 -7.23 -24.31
C GLN A 380 -1.19 -6.66 -25.71
N ASP A 381 -0.23 -5.85 -26.19
CA ASP A 381 -0.29 -5.24 -27.53
C ASP A 381 -1.63 -4.52 -27.80
N CYS A 382 -2.09 -3.76 -26.80
CA CYS A 382 -3.38 -3.06 -26.78
C CYS A 382 -4.62 -3.96 -26.84
N LYS A 383 -4.49 -5.28 -26.60
CA LYS A 383 -5.57 -6.27 -26.64
C LYS A 383 -5.72 -6.99 -25.31
N VAL A 384 -6.95 -7.30 -24.92
CA VAL A 384 -7.20 -8.11 -23.73
C VAL A 384 -6.73 -9.54 -24.01
N LYS A 385 -5.91 -10.08 -23.11
CA LYS A 385 -5.42 -11.46 -23.21
C LYS A 385 -6.60 -12.42 -23.14
N ALA A 386 -6.50 -13.51 -23.90
CA ALA A 386 -7.53 -14.55 -23.93
C ALA A 386 -7.78 -15.16 -22.54
N THR A 387 -9.01 -15.64 -22.32
CA THR A 387 -9.39 -16.33 -21.09
C THR A 387 -8.43 -17.48 -20.77
N GLY A 388 -8.01 -17.58 -19.51
CA GLY A 388 -7.08 -18.61 -19.05
C GLY A 388 -5.60 -18.23 -19.17
N ALA A 389 -5.25 -17.11 -19.81
CA ALA A 389 -3.88 -16.62 -19.84
C ALA A 389 -3.41 -16.29 -18.42
N LEU A 390 -2.25 -16.81 -18.01
CA LEU A 390 -1.68 -16.53 -16.68
C LEU A 390 -1.33 -15.04 -16.56
N CYS A 391 -1.92 -14.34 -15.60
CA CYS A 391 -1.58 -12.95 -15.28
C CYS A 391 -0.78 -12.81 -14.00
N ARG A 392 -1.00 -13.69 -13.01
CA ARG A 392 -0.20 -13.76 -11.79
C ARG A 392 0.17 -15.20 -11.48
N ALA A 393 1.45 -15.47 -11.36
CA ALA A 393 1.93 -16.78 -10.92
C ALA A 393 1.79 -16.93 -9.40
N SER A 394 1.53 -18.15 -8.95
CA SER A 394 1.59 -18.52 -7.53
C SER A 394 2.99 -18.29 -6.98
N LYS A 395 3.08 -17.60 -5.83
CA LYS A 395 4.34 -17.25 -5.15
C LYS A 395 4.91 -18.42 -4.36
N ASN A 396 4.04 -19.28 -3.82
CA ASN A 396 4.40 -20.42 -2.98
C ASN A 396 3.24 -21.42 -2.89
N ASP A 397 3.46 -22.57 -2.27
CA ASP A 397 2.45 -23.64 -2.14
C ASP A 397 1.11 -23.18 -1.55
N CYS A 398 1.05 -22.08 -0.80
CA CYS A 398 -0.16 -21.54 -0.17
C CYS A 398 -0.87 -20.45 -0.98
N ASP A 399 -0.33 -20.09 -2.13
CA ASP A 399 -0.86 -19.05 -3.00
C ASP A 399 -1.42 -19.67 -4.29
N LEU A 400 -2.52 -19.13 -4.83
CA LEU A 400 -3.11 -19.64 -6.07
C LEU A 400 -2.65 -18.77 -7.25
N PRO A 401 -2.53 -19.30 -8.47
CA PRO A 401 -2.28 -18.49 -9.65
C PRO A 401 -3.57 -17.85 -10.18
N GLU A 402 -3.51 -16.64 -10.74
CA GLU A 402 -4.67 -16.02 -11.39
C GLU A 402 -4.50 -15.94 -12.90
N HIS A 403 -5.64 -16.09 -13.55
CA HIS A 403 -5.77 -16.16 -14.98
C HIS A 403 -6.72 -15.09 -15.47
N CYS A 404 -6.38 -14.49 -16.61
CA CYS A 404 -7.21 -13.50 -17.28
C CYS A 404 -8.59 -14.08 -17.58
N THR A 405 -9.62 -13.28 -17.35
CA THR A 405 -11.00 -13.64 -17.66
C THR A 405 -11.29 -13.58 -19.16
N GLY A 406 -10.46 -12.86 -19.92
CA GLY A 406 -10.70 -12.51 -21.33
C GLY A 406 -11.72 -11.39 -21.52
N LEU A 407 -12.22 -10.80 -20.42
CA LEU A 407 -13.21 -9.72 -20.43
C LEU A 407 -12.68 -8.41 -19.85
N SER A 408 -11.64 -8.49 -19.01
CA SER A 408 -10.98 -7.34 -18.36
C SER A 408 -9.49 -7.36 -18.65
N PRO A 409 -8.86 -6.19 -18.85
CA PRO A 409 -7.40 -6.08 -18.92
C PRO A 409 -6.67 -6.17 -17.56
N GLU A 410 -7.40 -6.16 -16.46
CA GLU A 410 -6.90 -6.34 -15.09
C GLU A 410 -6.83 -7.82 -14.72
N CYS A 411 -5.78 -8.20 -13.97
CA CYS A 411 -5.75 -9.52 -13.35
C CYS A 411 -6.86 -9.61 -12.28
N PRO A 412 -7.54 -10.76 -12.14
CA PRO A 412 -8.44 -10.98 -11.00
C PRO A 412 -7.75 -10.78 -9.65
N GLU A 413 -8.56 -10.55 -8.62
CA GLU A 413 -8.07 -10.37 -7.25
C GLU A 413 -7.18 -11.53 -6.80
N ASP A 414 -6.05 -11.20 -6.17
CA ASP A 414 -5.11 -12.16 -5.59
C ASP A 414 -5.82 -12.99 -4.51
N VAL A 415 -5.93 -14.30 -4.75
CA VAL A 415 -6.51 -15.25 -3.81
C VAL A 415 -5.50 -16.34 -3.47
N PHE A 416 -5.52 -16.73 -2.21
CA PHE A 416 -4.66 -17.79 -1.69
C PHE A 416 -5.47 -19.00 -1.20
N GLN A 417 -4.75 -20.10 -0.94
CA GLN A 417 -5.30 -21.34 -0.40
C GLN A 417 -5.92 -21.13 0.98
N GLU A 418 -6.89 -21.97 1.34
CA GLU A 418 -7.45 -21.95 2.68
C GLU A 418 -6.42 -22.23 3.79
N ASN A 419 -6.69 -21.65 4.96
CA ASN A 419 -5.88 -21.89 6.14
C ASN A 419 -5.93 -23.37 6.55
N GLY A 420 -4.77 -23.95 6.86
CA GLY A 420 -4.65 -25.34 7.30
C GLY A 420 -4.37 -26.36 6.19
N ILE A 421 -4.25 -25.93 4.92
CA ILE A 421 -3.76 -26.79 3.84
C ILE A 421 -2.27 -27.10 4.06
N PRO A 422 -1.81 -28.36 3.92
CA PRO A 422 -0.39 -28.67 4.06
C PRO A 422 0.47 -27.98 2.99
N CYS A 423 1.62 -27.44 3.40
CA CYS A 423 2.58 -26.76 2.52
C CYS A 423 4.02 -27.22 2.79
N GLN A 424 4.95 -26.90 1.87
CA GLN A 424 6.35 -27.30 1.92
C GLN A 424 6.51 -28.81 2.16
N HIS A 425 5.84 -29.62 1.33
CA HIS A 425 5.82 -31.09 1.43
C HIS A 425 5.32 -31.62 2.80
N GLY A 426 4.37 -30.92 3.43
CA GLY A 426 3.77 -31.30 4.71
C GLY A 426 4.57 -30.88 5.94
N SER A 427 5.64 -30.10 5.76
CA SER A 427 6.41 -29.53 6.88
C SER A 427 5.72 -28.32 7.54
N GLY A 428 4.73 -27.72 6.88
CA GLY A 428 3.93 -26.61 7.41
C GLY A 428 2.45 -26.70 7.04
N TYR A 429 1.69 -25.69 7.49
CA TYR A 429 0.30 -25.46 7.09
C TYR A 429 0.12 -24.03 6.62
N CYS A 430 -0.69 -23.84 5.59
CA CYS A 430 -0.99 -22.53 5.03
C CYS A 430 -1.73 -21.66 6.04
N TYR A 431 -1.34 -20.39 6.09
CA TYR A 431 -2.01 -19.37 6.88
C TYR A 431 -1.88 -18.03 6.16
N ASN A 432 -3.01 -17.51 5.70
CA ASN A 432 -3.14 -16.25 4.96
C ASN A 432 -2.15 -16.14 3.79
N GLY A 433 -2.07 -17.19 2.96
CA GLY A 433 -1.22 -17.24 1.76
C GLY A 433 0.27 -17.46 2.01
N ALA A 434 0.68 -17.64 3.26
CA ALA A 434 2.04 -17.99 3.64
C ALA A 434 2.12 -19.39 4.26
N CYS A 435 3.32 -19.97 4.27
CA CYS A 435 3.63 -21.23 4.95
C CYS A 435 4.52 -20.98 6.18
N PRO A 436 3.99 -20.47 7.30
CA PRO A 436 4.79 -20.07 8.45
C PRO A 436 5.55 -21.25 9.08
N SER A 437 6.83 -21.02 9.39
CA SER A 437 7.69 -21.97 10.11
C SER A 437 8.57 -21.28 11.14
N HIS A 438 8.94 -21.98 12.22
CA HIS A 438 9.89 -21.45 13.23
C HIS A 438 11.21 -21.01 12.58
N GLY A 439 11.74 -21.82 11.67
CA GLY A 439 13.01 -21.56 11.02
C GLY A 439 12.97 -20.32 10.13
N GLU A 440 11.88 -20.12 9.39
CA GLU A 440 11.68 -18.92 8.58
C GLU A 440 11.50 -17.67 9.44
N GLN A 441 10.72 -17.76 10.52
CA GLN A 441 10.54 -16.63 11.43
C GLN A 441 11.86 -16.25 12.14
N CYS A 442 12.70 -17.24 12.48
CA CYS A 442 14.03 -16.96 13.01
C CYS A 442 14.97 -16.33 11.98
N ARG A 443 14.89 -16.74 10.71
CA ARG A 443 15.65 -16.10 9.64
C ARG A 443 15.19 -14.66 9.40
N MET A 444 13.88 -14.43 9.39
CA MET A 444 13.30 -13.09 9.23
C MET A 444 13.74 -12.17 10.38
N LEU A 445 13.69 -12.66 11.62
CA LEU A 445 14.06 -11.88 12.80
C LEU A 445 15.56 -11.74 13.01
N TRP A 446 16.39 -12.68 12.57
CA TRP A 446 17.81 -12.72 12.96
C TRP A 446 18.77 -12.95 11.78
N GLY A 447 18.30 -12.83 10.54
CA GLY A 447 19.09 -13.07 9.32
C GLY A 447 19.46 -14.53 9.15
N ALA A 448 20.72 -14.89 9.45
CA ALA A 448 21.19 -16.28 9.39
C ALA A 448 20.71 -17.16 10.57
N GLY A 449 19.78 -16.65 11.38
CA GLY A 449 19.27 -17.35 12.56
C GLY A 449 18.53 -18.64 12.23
N LYS A 450 18.61 -19.62 13.14
CA LYS A 450 17.98 -20.94 13.00
C LYS A 450 17.04 -21.22 14.16
N ALA A 451 15.95 -21.93 13.90
CA ALA A 451 15.15 -22.49 14.99
C ALA A 451 15.93 -23.64 15.66
N PRO A 452 15.90 -23.76 17.00
CA PRO A 452 16.49 -24.90 17.69
C PRO A 452 15.73 -26.19 17.35
N SER A 453 16.45 -27.31 17.24
CA SER A 453 15.89 -28.61 16.85
C SER A 453 14.97 -29.25 17.89
N SER A 454 14.95 -28.72 19.12
CA SER A 454 14.00 -29.14 20.16
C SER A 454 13.72 -27.99 21.13
N PRO A 455 12.45 -27.71 21.47
CA PRO A 455 12.14 -26.86 22.59
C PRO A 455 12.28 -27.70 23.87
N GLN A 456 13.50 -27.87 24.37
CA GLN A 456 13.72 -28.50 25.67
C GLN A 456 13.44 -27.52 26.80
N ALA A 457 12.17 -27.18 27.01
CA ALA A 457 11.71 -26.71 28.30
C ALA A 457 11.46 -27.94 29.17
N ARG A 458 12.46 -28.35 29.97
CA ARG A 458 12.26 -29.38 30.99
C ARG A 458 11.64 -28.73 32.23
N GLY A 459 10.34 -28.89 32.36
CA GLY A 459 9.56 -28.70 33.58
C GLY A 459 8.25 -29.43 33.39
N GLU A 460 8.16 -30.65 33.92
CA GLU A 460 6.98 -31.54 34.05
C GLU A 460 5.76 -31.26 33.14
N ARG A 461 5.56 -32.18 32.18
CA ARG A 461 4.57 -32.27 31.08
C ARG A 461 5.13 -31.76 29.75
N ALA A 462 5.21 -32.69 28.78
CA ALA A 462 5.41 -32.37 27.37
C ALA A 462 4.14 -31.68 26.85
N ASP A 463 3.99 -30.41 27.18
CA ASP A 463 2.83 -29.63 26.78
C ASP A 463 2.97 -29.24 25.30
N LEU A 464 1.99 -29.58 24.47
CA LEU A 464 2.03 -29.30 23.03
C LEU A 464 2.17 -27.79 22.76
N ASP A 465 1.70 -26.96 23.69
CA ASP A 465 1.74 -25.49 23.64
C ASP A 465 3.16 -24.90 23.68
N VAL A 466 4.17 -25.66 24.11
CA VAL A 466 5.58 -25.19 24.17
C VAL A 466 6.10 -24.75 22.79
N LYS A 467 5.60 -25.34 21.71
CA LYS A 467 5.96 -24.95 20.33
C LYS A 467 5.25 -23.70 19.83
N CYS A 468 4.28 -23.17 20.58
CA CYS A 468 3.45 -22.02 20.20
C CYS A 468 3.60 -20.82 21.13
N GLY A 469 4.32 -20.99 22.25
CA GLY A 469 4.72 -19.90 23.13
C GLY A 469 5.80 -19.00 22.51
N THR A 470 6.79 -18.61 23.30
CA THR A 470 7.86 -17.72 22.83
C THR A 470 8.67 -18.34 21.68
N LEU A 471 8.87 -17.56 20.62
CA LEU A 471 9.77 -17.93 19.54
C LEU A 471 11.23 -17.79 19.99
N LEU A 472 11.94 -18.91 19.95
CA LEU A 472 13.35 -19.01 20.31
C LEU A 472 14.19 -19.27 19.07
N CYS A 473 15.28 -18.52 18.92
CA CYS A 473 16.18 -18.59 17.79
C CYS A 473 17.63 -18.74 18.24
N LEU A 474 18.42 -19.46 17.45
CA LEU A 474 19.87 -19.50 17.52
C LEU A 474 20.40 -18.48 16.53
N SER A 475 21.11 -17.46 17.00
CA SER A 475 21.73 -16.46 16.14
C SER A 475 23.01 -15.92 16.76
N GLU A 476 23.99 -15.63 15.91
CA GLU A 476 25.20 -14.90 16.29
C GLU A 476 24.91 -13.40 16.48
N ASN A 477 23.94 -12.84 15.75
CA ASN A 477 23.58 -11.41 15.80
C ASN A 477 23.07 -11.02 17.19
N ALA A 478 23.61 -9.96 17.79
CA ALA A 478 23.24 -9.50 19.13
C ALA A 478 21.77 -9.06 19.23
N HIS A 479 21.24 -8.48 18.16
CA HIS A 479 19.88 -7.92 18.07
C HIS A 479 19.11 -8.50 16.86
N PRO A 480 17.76 -8.50 16.90
CA PRO A 480 16.94 -8.80 15.73
C PRO A 480 17.25 -7.87 14.55
N VAL A 481 16.90 -8.28 13.33
CA VAL A 481 17.10 -7.52 12.08
C VAL A 481 15.95 -6.51 11.84
N ILE A 482 14.79 -6.72 12.45
CA ILE A 482 13.54 -5.96 12.19
C ILE A 482 13.29 -4.86 13.25
N GLY A 483 14.21 -4.64 14.20
CA GLY A 483 13.97 -3.73 15.33
C GLY A 483 13.70 -4.50 16.63
N GLY A 484 14.10 -3.92 17.77
CA GLY A 484 13.82 -4.46 19.11
C GLY A 484 15.03 -5.03 19.87
N SER A 485 14.80 -5.27 21.17
CA SER A 485 15.77 -5.87 22.09
C SER A 485 15.72 -7.39 22.09
N SER A 486 16.83 -8.02 22.49
CA SER A 486 16.97 -9.47 22.59
C SER A 486 16.93 -9.91 24.05
N TYR A 487 16.24 -11.01 24.33
CA TYR A 487 16.28 -11.68 25.62
C TYR A 487 16.96 -13.03 25.47
N TYR A 488 17.97 -13.29 26.29
CA TYR A 488 18.70 -14.55 26.27
C TYR A 488 18.04 -15.56 27.21
N ILE A 489 17.72 -16.73 26.67
CA ILE A 489 17.26 -17.86 27.46
C ILE A 489 18.27 -18.98 27.31
N SER A 490 18.92 -19.34 28.42
CA SER A 490 19.89 -20.43 28.46
C SER A 490 19.21 -21.71 28.89
N PHE A 491 19.28 -22.74 28.04
CA PHE A 491 18.82 -24.09 28.33
C PHE A 491 20.01 -25.04 28.26
N ASN A 492 20.51 -25.53 29.39
CA ASN A 492 21.72 -26.36 29.46
C ASN A 492 22.93 -25.71 28.73
N ARG A 493 23.40 -26.33 27.63
CA ARG A 493 24.52 -25.84 26.79
C ARG A 493 24.07 -24.98 25.60
N LEU A 494 22.75 -24.77 25.41
CA LEU A 494 22.19 -23.99 24.32
C LEU A 494 21.78 -22.60 24.80
N LYS A 495 22.32 -21.56 24.15
CA LYS A 495 21.91 -20.17 24.35
C LYS A 495 20.94 -19.79 23.24
N CYS A 496 19.67 -19.61 23.58
CA CYS A 496 18.63 -19.17 22.66
C CYS A 496 18.36 -17.68 22.86
N LYS A 497 17.92 -17.01 21.79
CA LYS A 497 17.52 -15.60 21.78
C LYS A 497 16.02 -15.51 21.47
N ALA A 498 15.31 -14.66 22.18
CA ALA A 498 13.95 -14.25 21.91
C ALA A 498 13.92 -12.76 21.57
N ALA A 499 13.03 -12.36 20.66
CA ALA A 499 12.79 -10.95 20.38
C ALA A 499 11.77 -10.41 21.40
N ILE A 500 12.01 -9.23 21.94
CA ILE A 500 11.06 -8.53 22.83
C ILE A 500 10.09 -7.73 21.96
N THR A 501 8.78 -7.87 22.20
CA THR A 501 7.72 -7.15 21.47
C THR A 501 7.20 -5.93 22.22
N GLU A 502 7.14 -5.96 23.54
CA GLU A 502 6.74 -4.85 24.41
C GLU A 502 7.35 -5.04 25.82
N ASN A 503 7.59 -3.97 26.57
CA ASN A 503 7.68 -4.04 28.04
C ASN A 503 6.25 -3.90 28.60
N ASP A 504 5.89 -4.65 29.65
CA ASP A 504 4.62 -4.39 30.34
C ASP A 504 4.54 -2.95 30.87
N ALA A 505 3.34 -2.48 31.23
CA ALA A 505 3.11 -1.13 31.76
C ALA A 505 3.88 -0.82 33.07
N SER A 506 4.56 -1.81 33.65
CA SER A 506 5.37 -1.76 34.88
C SER A 506 6.88 -1.84 34.59
N GLY A 507 7.29 -2.03 33.33
CA GLY A 507 8.68 -2.29 32.94
C GLY A 507 9.28 -3.57 33.54
N THR A 508 8.46 -4.49 34.06
CA THR A 508 8.93 -5.61 34.90
C THR A 508 8.92 -6.95 34.17
N VAL A 509 8.00 -7.17 33.22
CA VAL A 509 7.95 -8.39 32.39
C VAL A 509 8.01 -8.00 30.91
N ALA A 510 9.04 -8.46 30.20
CA ALA A 510 9.15 -8.31 28.76
C ALA A 510 8.20 -9.29 28.06
N ASN A 511 7.26 -8.78 27.26
CA ASN A 511 6.47 -9.61 26.35
C ASN A 511 7.39 -10.06 25.22
N LEU A 512 7.56 -11.37 25.10
CA LEU A 512 8.42 -11.97 24.08
C LEU A 512 7.59 -12.31 22.84
N LYS A 513 8.21 -12.17 21.66
CA LYS A 513 7.58 -12.51 20.39
C LYS A 513 7.17 -13.97 20.40
N LEU A 514 5.88 -14.21 20.29
CA LEU A 514 5.33 -15.56 20.19
C LEU A 514 5.58 -16.14 18.80
N VAL A 515 5.49 -17.47 18.73
CA VAL A 515 5.46 -18.18 17.46
C VAL A 515 4.22 -17.73 16.67
N PRO A 516 4.36 -17.38 15.38
CA PRO A 516 3.23 -16.90 14.58
C PRO A 516 2.08 -17.91 14.50
N THR A 517 0.86 -17.39 14.42
CA THR A 517 -0.31 -18.21 14.12
C THR A 517 -0.13 -18.93 12.77
N GLY A 518 -0.61 -20.16 12.66
CA GLY A 518 -0.45 -21.01 11.48
C GLY A 518 0.79 -21.91 11.51
N THR A 519 1.79 -21.61 12.34
CA THR A 519 3.02 -22.41 12.41
C THR A 519 2.72 -23.84 12.85
N LYS A 520 3.24 -24.85 12.14
CA LYS A 520 3.09 -26.26 12.50
C LYS A 520 3.72 -26.53 13.87
N CYS A 521 2.94 -27.06 14.81
CA CYS A 521 3.42 -27.48 16.14
C CYS A 521 3.34 -29.00 16.35
N GLY A 522 2.54 -29.70 15.55
CA GLY A 522 2.41 -31.15 15.56
C GLY A 522 1.74 -31.65 14.27
N GLU A 523 1.55 -32.96 14.17
CA GLU A 523 0.76 -33.51 13.07
C GLU A 523 -0.71 -33.11 13.23
N GLU A 524 -1.27 -32.48 12.19
CA GLU A 524 -2.59 -31.86 12.20
C GLU A 524 -2.77 -30.76 13.26
N MET A 525 -1.67 -30.18 13.75
CA MET A 525 -1.69 -29.14 14.79
C MET A 525 -0.93 -27.89 14.37
N VAL A 526 -1.53 -26.74 14.64
CA VAL A 526 -1.03 -25.39 14.33
C VAL A 526 -1.02 -24.52 15.57
N CYS A 527 -0.10 -23.56 15.61
CA CYS A 527 -0.15 -22.50 16.60
C CYS A 527 -1.32 -21.56 16.29
N TYR A 528 -2.18 -21.34 17.28
CA TYR A 528 -3.30 -20.41 17.19
C TYR A 528 -3.51 -19.77 18.56
N ALA A 529 -3.44 -18.43 18.61
CA ALA A 529 -3.50 -17.65 19.84
C ALA A 529 -2.52 -18.13 20.93
N GLY A 530 -1.28 -18.45 20.53
CA GLY A 530 -0.21 -18.89 21.43
C GLY A 530 -0.32 -20.33 21.93
N ARG A 531 -1.31 -21.10 21.45
CA ARG A 531 -1.52 -22.51 21.82
C ARG A 531 -1.43 -23.42 20.61
N CYS A 532 -0.97 -24.65 20.82
CA CYS A 532 -0.92 -25.68 19.78
C CYS A 532 -2.28 -26.37 19.70
N GLN A 533 -3.04 -26.01 18.68
CA GLN A 533 -4.42 -26.47 18.50
C GLN A 533 -4.55 -27.29 17.22
N ASN A 534 -5.60 -28.09 17.14
CA ASN A 534 -5.88 -28.85 15.93
C ASN A 534 -6.18 -27.89 14.76
N VAL A 535 -5.73 -28.25 13.56
CA VAL A 535 -5.91 -27.46 12.33
C VAL A 535 -7.39 -27.15 12.02
N LEU A 536 -8.33 -27.95 12.56
CA LEU A 536 -9.77 -27.70 12.52
C LEU A 536 -10.21 -26.39 13.21
N VAL A 537 -9.32 -25.70 13.92
CA VAL A 537 -9.58 -24.34 14.44
C VAL A 537 -9.98 -23.35 13.34
N TYR A 538 -9.56 -23.59 12.09
CA TYR A 538 -9.95 -22.78 10.92
C TYR A 538 -11.30 -23.18 10.31
N GLY A 539 -11.93 -24.25 10.79
CA GLY A 539 -13.16 -24.84 10.24
C GLY A 539 -12.91 -26.18 9.55
N ASN A 540 -14.00 -26.82 9.10
CA ASN A 540 -13.93 -28.15 8.52
C ASN A 540 -13.36 -28.12 7.09
N LYS A 541 -12.38 -28.98 6.81
CA LYS A 541 -11.69 -29.09 5.52
C LYS A 541 -12.56 -29.83 4.51
N ASN A 542 -13.47 -29.13 3.80
CA ASN A 542 -14.09 -29.73 2.62
C ASN A 542 -14.82 -28.78 1.65
N CYS A 543 -14.55 -27.47 1.62
CA CYS A 543 -15.30 -26.65 0.65
C CYS A 543 -14.88 -26.91 -0.80
N SER A 544 -13.69 -27.48 -1.07
CA SER A 544 -13.29 -27.91 -2.42
C SER A 544 -14.18 -29.02 -3.00
N ALA A 545 -14.91 -29.78 -2.18
CA ALA A 545 -15.83 -30.82 -2.69
C ALA A 545 -16.95 -30.26 -3.59
N LYS A 546 -17.28 -28.97 -3.47
CA LYS A 546 -18.27 -28.31 -4.33
C LYS A 546 -17.69 -27.81 -5.66
N CYS A 547 -16.38 -27.96 -5.88
CA CYS A 547 -15.67 -27.44 -7.06
C CYS A 547 -15.51 -28.49 -8.17
N ASN A 548 -16.35 -29.54 -8.16
CA ASN A 548 -16.43 -30.59 -9.19
C ASN A 548 -15.08 -31.21 -9.64
N ASN A 549 -14.07 -31.23 -8.76
CA ASN A 549 -12.69 -31.66 -9.07
C ASN A 549 -12.01 -30.90 -10.21
N HIS A 550 -12.50 -29.71 -10.53
CA HIS A 550 -11.96 -28.79 -11.55
C HIS A 550 -11.58 -27.45 -10.93
N GLY A 551 -11.15 -27.49 -9.67
CA GLY A 551 -10.77 -26.32 -8.92
C GLY A 551 -10.56 -26.64 -7.45
N VAL A 552 -10.07 -25.63 -6.74
CA VAL A 552 -9.80 -25.69 -5.30
C VAL A 552 -10.52 -24.55 -4.59
N CYS A 553 -10.80 -24.71 -3.30
CA CYS A 553 -11.39 -23.65 -2.52
C CYS A 553 -10.32 -22.62 -2.13
N ASN A 554 -10.63 -21.34 -2.34
CA ASN A 554 -9.77 -20.25 -1.90
C ASN A 554 -10.12 -19.82 -0.45
N HIS A 555 -9.34 -18.90 0.11
CA HIS A 555 -9.54 -18.35 1.45
C HIS A 555 -10.91 -17.67 1.68
N LYS A 556 -11.62 -17.27 0.62
CA LYS A 556 -12.99 -16.72 0.68
C LYS A 556 -14.08 -17.80 0.70
N ARG A 557 -13.68 -19.07 0.67
CA ARG A 557 -14.55 -20.25 0.55
C ARG A 557 -15.28 -20.31 -0.78
N GLU A 558 -14.66 -19.79 -1.84
CA GLU A 558 -15.16 -19.81 -3.21
C GLU A 558 -14.33 -20.79 -4.04
N CYS A 559 -14.90 -21.38 -5.09
CA CYS A 559 -14.13 -22.24 -5.98
C CYS A 559 -13.26 -21.41 -6.92
N HIS A 560 -11.96 -21.58 -6.77
CA HIS A 560 -10.96 -21.15 -7.72
C HIS A 560 -10.79 -22.27 -8.76
N CYS A 561 -11.45 -22.08 -9.91
CA CYS A 561 -11.53 -23.08 -10.96
C CYS A 561 -10.25 -23.17 -11.79
N ASP A 562 -9.95 -24.38 -12.26
CA ASP A 562 -8.87 -24.62 -13.21
C ASP A 562 -9.12 -23.86 -14.53
N PRO A 563 -8.06 -23.48 -15.27
CA PRO A 563 -8.20 -22.74 -16.52
C PRO A 563 -9.19 -23.41 -17.49
N GLY A 564 -10.19 -22.63 -17.92
CA GLY A 564 -11.24 -23.06 -18.84
C GLY A 564 -12.54 -23.51 -18.17
N TRP A 565 -12.59 -23.63 -16.84
CA TRP A 565 -13.79 -23.96 -16.07
C TRP A 565 -14.44 -22.72 -15.46
N ALA A 566 -15.77 -22.72 -15.40
CA ALA A 566 -16.55 -21.58 -14.94
C ALA A 566 -16.91 -21.69 -13.45
N ALA A 567 -16.70 -20.59 -12.72
CA ALA A 567 -17.28 -20.37 -11.40
C ALA A 567 -18.82 -20.42 -11.46
N PRO A 568 -19.54 -20.72 -10.35
CA PRO A 568 -19.03 -20.83 -8.97
C PRO A 568 -18.69 -22.26 -8.52
N TYR A 569 -18.98 -23.29 -9.32
CA TYR A 569 -18.79 -24.70 -8.94
C TYR A 569 -17.82 -25.47 -9.84
N CYS A 570 -17.24 -24.83 -10.86
CA CYS A 570 -16.34 -25.48 -11.82
C CYS A 570 -16.97 -26.68 -12.54
N GLU A 571 -18.29 -26.64 -12.77
CA GLU A 571 -19.05 -27.73 -13.40
C GLU A 571 -19.05 -27.65 -14.93
N GLN A 572 -18.94 -26.44 -15.49
CA GLN A 572 -19.08 -26.19 -16.93
C GLN A 572 -17.82 -25.54 -17.49
N LYS A 573 -17.53 -25.81 -18.76
CA LYS A 573 -16.46 -25.11 -19.49
C LYS A 573 -16.92 -23.76 -19.99
N ILE A 574 -16.05 -22.76 -19.91
CA ILE A 574 -16.32 -21.39 -20.37
C ILE A 574 -16.67 -21.34 -21.87
N SER A 575 -16.08 -22.23 -22.69
CA SER A 575 -16.37 -22.36 -24.12
C SER A 575 -17.81 -22.79 -24.42
N GLU A 576 -18.43 -23.57 -23.54
CA GLU A 576 -19.80 -24.08 -23.71
C GLU A 576 -20.84 -23.01 -23.35
N ILE A 577 -20.51 -22.13 -22.39
CA ILE A 577 -21.35 -21.00 -22.00
C ILE A 577 -21.35 -19.92 -23.10
N THR A 578 -20.17 -19.58 -23.63
CA THR A 578 -20.01 -18.53 -24.66
C THR A 578 -20.63 -18.90 -26.01
N THR A 579 -20.60 -20.17 -26.39
CA THR A 579 -21.29 -20.70 -27.58
C THR A 579 -22.81 -20.66 -27.41
N GLY A 580 -23.32 -20.97 -26.22
CA GLY A 580 -24.75 -20.82 -25.89
C GLY A 580 -25.25 -19.38 -25.99
N ILE A 581 -24.49 -18.41 -25.46
CA ILE A 581 -24.85 -16.97 -25.53
C ILE A 581 -24.80 -16.46 -26.98
N SER A 582 -23.78 -16.84 -27.76
CA SER A 582 -23.69 -16.45 -29.17
C SER A 582 -24.86 -17.02 -29.99
N ALA A 583 -25.30 -18.25 -29.72
CA ALA A 583 -26.46 -18.86 -30.36
C ALA A 583 -27.78 -18.12 -30.03
N ILE A 584 -27.93 -17.67 -28.78
CA ILE A 584 -29.11 -16.90 -28.35
C ILE A 584 -29.13 -15.50 -28.98
N VAL A 585 -27.99 -14.80 -29.00
CA VAL A 585 -27.88 -13.45 -29.59
C VAL A 585 -28.11 -13.49 -31.10
N THR A 586 -27.58 -14.50 -31.79
CA THR A 586 -27.84 -14.70 -33.23
C THR A 586 -29.30 -15.05 -33.50
N ALA A 587 -29.93 -15.90 -32.70
CA ALA A 587 -31.37 -16.18 -32.82
C ALA A 587 -32.24 -14.94 -32.57
N ALA A 588 -31.91 -14.12 -31.55
CA ALA A 588 -32.63 -12.90 -31.22
C ALA A 588 -32.49 -11.83 -32.31
N THR A 589 -31.28 -11.63 -32.85
CA THR A 589 -31.05 -10.69 -33.96
C THR A 589 -31.77 -11.12 -35.24
N LEU A 590 -31.77 -12.41 -35.56
CA LEU A 590 -32.56 -12.94 -36.68
C LEU A 590 -34.06 -12.76 -36.47
N ALA A 591 -34.57 -12.95 -35.26
CA ALA A 591 -35.98 -12.72 -34.94
C ALA A 591 -36.38 -11.23 -35.09
N VAL A 592 -35.53 -10.30 -34.62
CA VAL A 592 -35.78 -8.85 -34.78
C VAL A 592 -35.76 -8.44 -36.25
N LEU A 593 -34.82 -8.97 -37.04
CA LEU A 593 -34.77 -8.73 -38.49
C LEU A 593 -36.01 -9.27 -39.20
N ALA A 594 -36.50 -10.46 -38.82
CA ALA A 594 -37.72 -11.03 -39.38
C ALA A 594 -38.96 -10.18 -39.06
N VAL A 595 -39.12 -9.73 -37.81
CA VAL A 595 -40.23 -8.84 -37.40
C VAL A 595 -40.16 -7.49 -38.12
N SER A 596 -38.97 -6.91 -38.24
CA SER A 596 -38.76 -5.65 -38.96
C SER A 596 -39.11 -5.78 -40.45
N SER A 597 -38.77 -6.92 -41.06
CA SER A 597 -39.10 -7.22 -42.46
C SER A 597 -40.61 -7.38 -42.68
N ILE A 598 -41.32 -8.00 -41.73
CA ILE A 598 -42.79 -8.13 -41.77
C ILE A 598 -43.47 -6.76 -41.60
N LEU A 599 -42.98 -5.92 -40.69
CA LEU A 599 -43.50 -4.57 -40.49
C LEU A 599 -43.28 -3.67 -41.71
N LEU A 600 -42.10 -3.73 -42.33
CA LEU A 600 -41.79 -3.01 -43.57
C LEU A 600 -42.61 -3.53 -44.76
N GLY A 601 -42.76 -4.85 -44.89
CA GLY A 601 -43.61 -5.47 -45.91
C GLY A 601 -45.09 -5.16 -45.74
N GLY A 602 -45.59 -5.14 -44.50
CA GLY A 602 -46.95 -4.74 -44.14
C GLY A 602 -47.23 -3.28 -44.45
N CYS A 603 -46.29 -2.37 -44.15
CA CYS A 603 -46.38 -0.97 -44.54
C CYS A 603 -46.40 -0.81 -46.07
N PHE A 604 -45.59 -1.57 -46.81
CA PHE A 604 -45.56 -1.50 -48.28
C PHE A 604 -46.88 -1.97 -48.92
N MET A 605 -47.54 -2.97 -48.34
CA MET A 605 -48.84 -3.48 -48.80
C MET A 605 -49.99 -2.52 -48.47
N LEU A 606 -49.96 -1.86 -47.31
CA LEU A 606 -50.93 -0.81 -46.94
C LEU A 606 -50.81 0.43 -47.84
N VAL A 607 -49.58 0.83 -48.19
CA VAL A 607 -49.34 1.96 -49.12
C VAL A 607 -49.79 1.63 -50.55
N ARG A 608 -49.66 0.37 -51.01
CA ARG A 608 -50.20 -0.06 -52.32
C ARG A 608 -51.72 -0.23 -52.35
N GLY A 609 -52.36 -0.51 -51.21
CA GLY A 609 -53.82 -0.70 -51.11
C GLY A 609 -54.64 0.60 -51.07
N GLY A 610 -54.04 1.73 -50.66
CA GLY A 610 -54.75 3.02 -50.50
C GLY A 610 -54.91 3.87 -51.78
N GLY A 611 -54.31 3.45 -52.90
CA GLY A 611 -54.17 4.29 -54.10
C GLY A 611 -55.31 4.24 -55.13
N LYS A 612 -56.53 3.83 -54.77
CA LYS A 612 -57.70 3.91 -55.68
C LYS A 612 -58.99 4.22 -54.94
N ARG A 613 -59.28 5.51 -54.73
CA ARG A 613 -60.62 6.13 -54.83
C ARG A 613 -60.53 7.58 -54.36
N TYR A 614 -60.62 8.50 -55.31
CA TYR A 614 -61.52 9.66 -55.32
C TYR A 614 -60.97 10.70 -56.30
N PHE A 615 -61.54 10.77 -57.50
CA PHE A 615 -61.83 12.04 -58.19
C PHE A 615 -62.78 11.73 -59.35
N GLN A 616 -64.09 11.90 -59.11
CA GLN A 616 -65.08 12.09 -60.17
C GLN A 616 -66.27 12.93 -59.67
N LYS A 617 -66.38 14.12 -60.29
CA LYS A 617 -67.56 14.96 -60.59
C LYS A 617 -68.46 15.48 -59.46
N GLY A 618 -68.69 16.80 -59.53
CA GLY A 618 -69.73 17.56 -58.83
C GLY A 618 -69.37 19.03 -58.82
#